data_AF-A0A8T5J1H3-F1
#
_entry.id   AF-A0A8T5J1H3-F1
#
_cell.length_a   1.000
_cell.length_b   1.000
_cell.length_c   1.000
_cell.angle_alpha   90.00
_cell.angle_beta   90.00
_cell.angle_gamma   90.00
#
_symmetry.space_group_name_H-M   'P 1'
#
loop_
_entity.id
_entity.type
_entity.pdbx_description
1 polymer ?
#
loop_
_entity_poly.entity_id
_entity_poly.type
_entity_poly.pdbx_seq_one_letter_code
_entity_poly.pdbx_strand_id
1 'polypeptide(L)'
;MIFDSPFMVEAVLPFLLVFVIMFAILQKSKILGEGKSQIDALVSLVIGLILIGVPGPRGIIVALMPWLAVGVSVILVFLILYGFVVGDLSGNNVKPWMKITFGILAGIFTVGVVVYVTGLWKWISSAVSGASGSGMALQIVMIVIIGVAIAVVLSGSGKGSDD
;
A
#
# COMPACT_ATOMS: atom_id res chain seq x y z
N MET A 1 5.56 29.27 5.99
CA MET A 1 5.22 27.86 5.74
C MET A 1 5.54 27.54 4.28
N ILE A 2 6.78 27.17 3.95
CA ILE A 2 7.18 26.91 2.55
C ILE A 2 6.61 25.58 2.04
N PHE A 3 6.45 24.62 2.96
CA PHE A 3 5.92 23.28 2.68
C PHE A 3 4.41 23.24 2.43
N ASP A 4 3.66 24.22 2.95
CA ASP A 4 2.21 24.34 2.74
C ASP A 4 1.85 25.25 1.56
N SER A 5 2.84 25.75 0.82
CA SER A 5 2.55 26.60 -0.33
C SER A 5 1.85 25.78 -1.44
N PRO A 6 0.83 26.33 -2.11
CA PRO A 6 0.13 25.63 -3.20
C PRO A 6 1.09 25.14 -4.29
N PHE A 7 2.11 25.95 -4.60
CA PHE A 7 3.15 25.55 -5.53
C PHE A 7 3.89 24.28 -5.10
N MET A 8 4.25 24.17 -3.82
CA MET A 8 4.95 22.99 -3.31
C MET A 8 4.06 21.74 -3.38
N VAL A 9 2.82 21.85 -2.91
CA VAL A 9 1.90 20.70 -2.78
C VAL A 9 1.33 20.25 -4.12
N GLU A 10 1.02 21.18 -5.02
CA GLU A 10 0.35 20.86 -6.28
C GLU A 10 1.31 20.67 -7.44
N ALA A 11 2.54 21.21 -7.39
CA ALA A 11 3.51 21.10 -8.47
C ALA A 11 4.76 20.31 -8.05
N VAL A 12 5.45 20.72 -6.99
CA VAL A 12 6.76 20.14 -6.67
C VAL A 12 6.65 18.71 -6.13
N LEU A 13 5.74 18.46 -5.18
CA LEU A 13 5.58 17.12 -4.59
C LEU A 13 5.12 16.06 -5.61
N PRO A 14 4.08 16.31 -6.45
CA PRO A 14 3.68 15.35 -7.48
C PRO A 14 4.77 15.12 -8.52
N PHE A 15 5.52 16.16 -8.88
CA PHE A 15 6.66 16.06 -9.78
C PHE A 15 7.73 15.12 -9.23
N LEU A 16 8.19 15.37 -7.99
CA LEU A 16 9.22 14.57 -7.36
C LEU A 16 8.79 13.13 -7.19
N LEU A 17 7.53 12.90 -6.79
CA LEU A 17 6.97 11.57 -6.66
C LEU A 17 7.05 10.80 -7.99
N VAL A 18 6.55 11.40 -9.07
CA VAL A 18 6.49 10.76 -10.39
C VAL A 18 7.90 10.58 -10.95
N PHE A 19 8.76 11.57 -10.81
CA PHE A 19 10.17 11.52 -11.21
C PHE A 19 10.88 10.33 -10.56
N VAL A 20 10.83 10.23 -9.23
CA VAL A 20 11.52 9.16 -8.48
C VAL A 20 10.95 7.79 -8.81
N ILE A 21 9.62 7.66 -8.88
CA ILE A 21 8.97 6.38 -9.20
C ILE A 21 9.32 5.94 -10.62
N MET A 22 9.20 6.83 -11.61
CA MET A 22 9.56 6.49 -12.99
C MET A 22 11.03 6.15 -13.12
N PHE A 23 11.91 6.93 -12.50
CA PHE A 23 13.35 6.63 -12.47
C PHE A 23 13.63 5.24 -11.89
N ALA A 24 13.02 4.91 -10.74
CA ALA A 24 13.18 3.61 -10.11
C ALA A 24 12.65 2.46 -10.97
N ILE A 25 11.51 2.64 -11.64
CA ILE A 25 10.93 1.66 -12.56
C ILE A 25 11.85 1.43 -13.76
N LEU A 26 12.35 2.49 -14.40
CA LEU A 26 13.27 2.39 -15.54
C LEU A 26 14.58 1.68 -15.15
N GLN A 27 15.16 2.05 -14.00
CA GLN A 27 16.36 1.41 -13.46
C GLN A 27 16.16 -0.08 -13.14
N LYS A 28 15.04 -0.45 -12.53
CA LYS A 28 14.74 -1.85 -12.18
C LYS A 28 14.36 -2.69 -13.40
N SER A 29 13.66 -2.11 -14.37
CA SER A 29 13.23 -2.80 -15.59
C SER A 29 14.32 -2.92 -16.65
N LYS A 30 15.34 -2.04 -16.59
CA LYS A 30 16.45 -1.98 -17.58
C LYS A 30 15.95 -1.78 -19.01
N ILE A 31 14.79 -1.14 -19.20
CA ILE A 31 14.13 -1.02 -20.51
C ILE A 31 14.93 -0.19 -21.53
N LEU A 32 15.72 0.77 -21.06
CA LEU A 32 16.60 1.61 -21.90
C LEU A 32 18.05 1.08 -21.98
N GLY A 33 18.30 -0.11 -21.44
CA GLY A 33 19.60 -0.76 -21.39
C GLY A 33 20.26 -0.68 -20.01
N GLU A 34 21.21 -1.58 -19.76
CA GLU A 34 21.92 -1.67 -18.49
C GLU A 34 22.89 -0.49 -18.29
N GLY A 35 22.95 0.02 -17.06
CA GLY A 35 23.87 1.11 -16.69
C GLY A 35 23.50 2.50 -17.27
N LYS A 36 22.34 2.65 -17.93
CA LYS A 36 21.90 3.91 -18.55
C LYS A 36 21.21 4.88 -17.59
N SER A 37 21.76 5.03 -16.38
CA SER A 37 21.15 5.85 -15.32
C SER A 37 20.93 7.31 -15.69
N GLN A 38 21.84 7.93 -16.44
CA GLN A 38 21.66 9.31 -16.92
C GLN A 38 20.45 9.45 -17.86
N ILE A 39 20.23 8.46 -18.73
CA ILE A 39 19.11 8.46 -19.68
C ILE A 39 17.81 8.24 -18.91
N ASP A 40 17.77 7.28 -17.98
CA ASP A 40 16.60 7.04 -17.15
C ASP A 40 16.20 8.28 -16.32
N ALA A 41 17.19 9.02 -15.80
CA ALA A 41 16.96 10.28 -15.08
C ALA A 41 16.38 11.36 -16.01
N LEU A 42 16.90 11.51 -17.23
CA LEU A 42 16.36 12.47 -18.19
C LEU A 42 14.93 12.11 -18.62
N VAL A 43 14.67 10.84 -18.90
CA VAL A 43 13.33 10.39 -19.31
C VAL A 43 12.32 10.57 -18.19
N SER A 44 12.66 10.16 -16.96
CA SER A 44 11.79 10.37 -15.79
C SER A 44 11.57 11.85 -15.47
N LEU A 45 12.58 12.70 -15.68
CA LEU A 45 12.45 14.16 -15.53
C LEU A 45 11.43 14.71 -16.53
N VAL A 46 11.54 14.35 -17.80
CA VAL A 46 10.60 14.77 -18.84
C VAL A 46 9.18 14.29 -18.52
N ILE A 47 9.00 13.03 -18.11
CA ILE A 47 7.68 12.50 -17.72
C ILE A 47 7.10 13.27 -16.52
N GLY A 48 7.92 13.53 -15.50
CA GLY A 48 7.50 14.31 -14.32
C GLY A 48 7.06 15.72 -14.71
N LEU A 49 7.81 16.41 -15.58
CA LEU A 49 7.46 17.76 -16.04
C LEU A 49 6.18 17.77 -16.87
N ILE A 50 5.99 16.80 -17.78
CA ILE A 50 4.76 16.65 -18.56
C ILE A 50 3.56 16.49 -17.61
N LEU A 51 3.70 15.69 -16.56
CA LEU A 51 2.62 15.46 -15.61
C LEU A 51 2.16 16.74 -14.92
N ILE A 52 3.08 17.63 -14.53
CA ILE A 52 2.72 18.93 -13.94
C ILE A 52 2.06 19.86 -14.95
N GLY A 53 2.49 19.79 -16.21
CA GLY A 53 1.94 20.57 -17.31
C GLY A 53 0.49 20.22 -17.66
N VAL A 54 -0.01 19.03 -17.27
CA VAL A 54 -1.39 18.59 -17.56
C VAL A 54 -2.23 18.52 -16.27
N PRO A 55 -3.25 19.37 -16.11
CA PRO A 55 -4.03 19.45 -14.87
C PRO A 55 -4.73 18.15 -14.44
N GLY A 56 -5.21 17.35 -15.41
CA GLY A 56 -5.93 16.10 -15.14
C GLY A 56 -5.06 15.06 -14.42
N PRO A 57 -3.97 14.57 -15.05
CA PRO A 57 -3.02 13.63 -14.43
C PRO A 57 -2.44 14.15 -13.11
N ARG A 58 -2.11 15.44 -13.04
CA ARG A 58 -1.63 16.08 -11.80
C ARG A 58 -2.63 15.93 -10.66
N GLY A 59 -3.91 16.21 -10.90
CA GLY A 59 -4.96 16.10 -9.89
C GLY A 59 -5.11 14.69 -9.32
N ILE A 60 -4.96 13.66 -10.18
CA ILE A 60 -4.98 12.25 -9.74
C ILE A 60 -3.81 11.97 -8.79
N ILE A 61 -2.59 12.38 -9.14
CA ILE A 61 -1.42 12.17 -8.27
C ILE A 61 -1.59 12.88 -6.94
N VAL A 62 -2.05 14.14 -6.96
CA VAL A 62 -2.30 14.91 -5.73
C VAL A 62 -3.33 14.19 -4.84
N ALA A 63 -4.41 13.67 -5.42
CA ALA A 63 -5.42 12.91 -4.69
C ALA A 63 -4.89 11.58 -4.13
N LEU A 64 -3.89 10.97 -4.78
CA LEU A 64 -3.24 9.74 -4.32
C LEU A 64 -2.16 9.96 -3.25
N MET A 65 -1.57 11.15 -3.15
CA MET A 65 -0.48 11.43 -2.21
C MET A 65 -0.82 11.07 -0.74
N PRO A 66 -2.00 11.44 -0.18
CA PRO A 66 -2.35 11.05 1.18
C PRO A 66 -2.39 9.52 1.37
N TRP A 67 -2.93 8.80 0.38
CA TRP A 67 -3.03 7.34 0.43
C TRP A 67 -1.65 6.68 0.33
N LEU A 68 -0.76 7.21 -0.51
CA LEU A 68 0.63 6.75 -0.59
C LEU A 68 1.37 7.00 0.71
N ALA A 69 1.22 8.17 1.32
CA ALA A 69 1.85 8.49 2.60
C ALA A 69 1.38 7.53 3.71
N VAL A 70 0.07 7.27 3.79
CA VAL A 70 -0.48 6.29 4.73
C VAL A 70 0.03 4.89 4.41
N GLY A 71 -0.02 4.46 3.15
CA GLY A 71 0.42 3.13 2.72
C GLY A 71 1.89 2.86 3.04
N VAL A 72 2.78 3.81 2.73
CA VAL A 72 4.22 3.70 3.05
C VAL A 72 4.43 3.67 4.56
N SER A 73 3.75 4.53 5.32
CA SER A 73 3.85 4.55 6.79
C SER A 73 3.41 3.22 7.40
N VAL A 74 2.33 2.63 6.87
CA VAL A 74 1.79 1.35 7.31
C VAL A 74 2.74 0.21 7.00
N ILE A 75 3.30 0.15 5.78
CA ILE A 75 4.31 -0.85 5.41
C ILE A 75 5.54 -0.70 6.31
N LEU A 76 5.98 0.53 6.59
CA LEU A 76 7.12 0.78 7.48
C LEU A 76 6.85 0.27 8.89
N VAL A 77 5.70 0.60 9.48
CA VAL A 77 5.30 0.11 10.81
C VAL A 77 5.21 -1.41 10.81
N PHE A 78 4.60 -2.00 9.79
CA PHE A 78 4.53 -3.46 9.64
C PHE A 78 5.92 -4.09 9.58
N LEU A 79 6.83 -3.56 8.77
CA LEU A 79 8.20 -4.08 8.65
C LEU A 79 9.00 -3.91 9.95
N ILE A 80 8.77 -2.83 10.72
CA ILE A 80 9.38 -2.65 12.04
C ILE A 80 8.83 -3.69 13.02
N LEU A 81 7.50 -3.84 13.10
CA LEU A 81 6.87 -4.83 13.99
C LEU A 81 7.26 -6.25 13.61
N TYR A 82 7.22 -6.58 12.32
CA TYR A 82 7.63 -7.86 11.78
C TYR A 82 9.13 -8.09 11.98
N GLY A 83 9.98 -7.09 11.73
CA GLY A 83 11.42 -7.18 11.94
C GLY A 83 11.79 -7.34 13.41
N PHE A 84 11.09 -6.66 14.31
CA PHE A 84 11.25 -6.82 15.76
C PHE A 84 10.80 -8.22 16.23
N VAL A 85 9.63 -8.65 15.79
CA VAL A 85 9.07 -9.96 16.12
C VAL A 85 9.86 -11.10 15.49
N VAL A 86 10.24 -11.04 14.24
CA VAL A 86 10.84 -12.19 13.52
C VAL A 86 12.36 -12.13 13.55
N GLY A 87 12.95 -10.93 13.53
CA GLY A 87 14.39 -10.71 13.59
C GLY A 87 14.99 -11.13 14.92
N ASP A 88 14.36 -10.78 16.04
CA ASP A 88 14.81 -11.21 17.39
C ASP A 88 14.51 -12.70 17.66
N LEU A 89 13.69 -13.33 16.81
CA LEU A 89 13.37 -14.75 16.88
C LEU A 89 14.18 -15.62 15.89
N SER A 90 15.26 -15.07 15.33
CA SER A 90 16.23 -15.82 14.51
C SER A 90 17.23 -16.64 15.35
N GLY A 91 17.15 -16.56 16.68
CA GLY A 91 17.81 -17.52 17.58
C GLY A 91 17.13 -18.89 17.51
N ASN A 92 17.92 -19.97 17.50
CA ASN A 92 17.49 -21.38 17.39
C ASN A 92 16.49 -21.89 18.46
N ASN A 93 16.02 -21.04 19.38
CA ASN A 93 15.20 -21.43 20.54
C ASN A 93 13.75 -20.95 20.48
N VAL A 94 13.30 -20.42 19.34
CA VAL A 94 11.94 -19.88 19.25
C VAL A 94 10.98 -20.87 18.62
N LYS A 95 9.98 -21.28 19.41
CA LYS A 95 8.91 -22.17 18.98
C LYS A 95 8.19 -21.62 17.73
N PRO A 96 7.97 -22.44 16.68
CA PRO A 96 7.33 -22.02 15.42
C PRO A 96 5.98 -21.33 15.62
N TRP A 97 5.20 -21.79 16.60
CA TRP A 97 3.88 -21.23 16.92
C TRP A 97 3.95 -19.75 17.34
N MET A 98 5.01 -19.35 18.04
CA MET A 98 5.18 -17.97 18.50
C MET A 98 5.42 -17.01 17.32
N LYS A 99 6.22 -17.41 16.33
CA LYS A 99 6.45 -16.61 15.11
C LYS A 99 5.14 -16.37 14.33
N ILE A 100 4.31 -17.40 14.23
CA ILE A 100 3.01 -17.33 13.53
C ILE A 100 2.04 -16.43 14.29
N THR A 101 1.89 -16.61 15.61
CA THR A 101 0.97 -15.81 16.42
C THR A 101 1.32 -14.33 16.39
N PHE A 102 2.59 -13.97 16.56
CA PHE A 102 3.00 -12.57 16.51
C PHE A 102 2.94 -11.99 15.08
N GLY A 103 3.20 -12.78 14.05
CA GLY A 103 3.01 -12.36 12.66
C GLY A 103 1.55 -12.03 12.35
N ILE A 104 0.61 -12.87 12.79
CA ILE A 104 -0.83 -12.63 12.66
C ILE A 104 -1.23 -11.38 13.46
N LEU A 105 -0.74 -11.23 14.69
CA LEU A 105 -1.04 -10.08 15.54
C LEU A 105 -0.55 -8.76 14.91
N ALA A 106 0.68 -8.74 14.38
CA ALA A 106 1.23 -7.59 13.67
C ALA A 106 0.44 -7.27 12.40
N GLY A 107 0.01 -8.29 11.66
CA GLY A 107 -0.87 -8.13 10.50
C GLY A 107 -2.21 -7.50 10.86
N ILE A 108 -2.89 -8.04 11.88
CA ILE A 108 -4.18 -7.51 12.37
C ILE A 108 -4.03 -6.07 12.86
N PHE A 109 -2.97 -5.79 13.64
CA PHE A 109 -2.69 -4.45 14.14
C PHE A 109 -2.49 -3.46 12.99
N THR A 110 -1.69 -3.82 11.99
CA THR A 110 -1.42 -3.00 10.81
C THR A 110 -2.71 -2.69 10.04
N VAL A 111 -3.53 -3.71 9.77
CA VAL A 111 -4.84 -3.55 9.11
C VAL A 111 -5.77 -2.68 9.94
N GLY A 112 -5.80 -2.87 11.27
CA GLY A 112 -6.61 -2.06 12.19
C GLY A 112 -6.23 -0.58 12.14
N VAL A 113 -4.93 -0.26 12.15
CA VAL A 113 -4.43 1.11 12.04
C VAL A 113 -4.82 1.73 10.69
N VAL A 114 -4.68 0.99 9.58
CA VAL A 114 -5.10 1.47 8.25
C VAL A 114 -6.58 1.82 8.26
N VAL A 115 -7.44 0.89 8.71
CA VAL A 115 -8.89 1.06 8.69
C VAL A 115 -9.35 2.23 9.58
N TYR A 116 -8.66 2.43 10.70
CA TYR A 116 -8.92 3.54 11.60
C TYR A 116 -8.50 4.89 10.98
N VAL A 117 -7.25 5.01 10.51
CA VAL A 117 -6.67 6.27 10.00
C VAL A 117 -7.33 6.73 8.71
N THR A 118 -7.62 5.80 7.80
CA THR A 118 -8.26 6.11 6.51
C THR A 118 -9.74 6.46 6.65
N GLY A 119 -10.33 6.26 7.83
CA GLY A 119 -11.78 6.39 8.01
C GLY A 119 -12.58 5.34 7.25
N LEU A 120 -11.94 4.28 6.72
CA LEU A 120 -12.60 3.16 6.06
C LEU A 120 -13.65 2.52 6.96
N TRP A 121 -13.48 2.59 8.29
CA TRP A 121 -14.51 2.15 9.24
C TRP A 121 -15.86 2.85 9.02
N LYS A 122 -15.88 4.16 8.68
CA LYS A 122 -17.13 4.87 8.38
C LYS A 122 -17.77 4.36 7.09
N TRP A 123 -16.97 4.12 6.05
CA TRP A 123 -17.47 3.56 4.79
C TRP A 123 -17.99 2.14 4.98
N ILE A 124 -17.23 1.25 5.62
CA ILE A 124 -17.61 -0.12 5.95
C ILE A 124 -18.86 -0.14 6.85
N SER A 125 -18.87 0.62 7.94
CA SER A 125 -20.03 0.68 8.83
C SER A 125 -21.23 1.33 8.16
N SER A 126 -21.08 2.28 7.26
CA SER A 126 -22.19 2.84 6.45
C SER A 126 -22.66 1.91 5.34
N ALA A 127 -21.79 1.07 4.78
CA ALA A 127 -22.17 0.01 3.84
C ALA A 127 -22.91 -1.12 4.57
N VAL A 128 -22.54 -1.38 5.83
CA VAL A 128 -23.18 -2.37 6.72
C VAL A 128 -24.46 -1.82 7.39
N SER A 129 -24.54 -0.51 7.68
CA SER A 129 -25.69 0.12 8.36
C SER A 129 -26.64 0.89 7.44
N GLY A 130 -26.17 1.42 6.30
CA GLY A 130 -27.00 1.89 5.18
C GLY A 130 -27.65 0.74 4.39
N ALA A 131 -27.34 -0.50 4.76
CA ALA A 131 -27.97 -1.75 4.33
C ALA A 131 -29.44 -1.91 4.75
N SER A 132 -30.05 -0.95 5.46
CA SER A 132 -31.47 -0.99 5.82
C SER A 132 -32.41 -0.53 4.70
N GLY A 133 -31.91 -0.11 3.53
CA GLY A 133 -32.73 0.30 2.37
C GLY A 133 -32.26 -0.31 1.04
N SER A 134 -32.95 -1.36 0.59
CA SER A 134 -33.02 -1.89 -0.80
C SER A 134 -31.72 -2.25 -1.55
N GLY A 135 -30.78 -2.98 -0.93
CA GLY A 135 -29.50 -3.36 -1.55
C GLY A 135 -29.08 -4.84 -1.43
N MET A 136 -30.02 -5.79 -1.35
CA MET A 136 -29.74 -7.20 -1.05
C MET A 136 -28.78 -7.90 -2.06
N ALA A 137 -28.76 -7.46 -3.32
CA ALA A 137 -27.89 -8.03 -4.35
C ALA A 137 -26.39 -7.66 -4.17
N LEU A 138 -26.11 -6.42 -3.76
CA LEU A 138 -24.73 -5.97 -3.52
C LEU A 138 -24.13 -6.60 -2.25
N GLN A 139 -24.97 -6.95 -1.28
CA GLN A 139 -24.59 -7.64 -0.05
C GLN A 139 -24.04 -9.04 -0.30
N ILE A 140 -24.71 -9.82 -1.17
CA ILE A 140 -24.27 -11.18 -1.51
C ILE A 140 -22.93 -11.12 -2.24
N VAL A 141 -22.77 -10.19 -3.17
CA VAL A 141 -21.52 -10.05 -3.95
C VAL A 141 -20.34 -9.69 -3.06
N MET A 142 -20.50 -8.75 -2.12
CA MET A 142 -19.39 -8.32 -1.26
C MET A 142 -19.02 -9.35 -0.19
N ILE A 143 -20.01 -10.04 0.40
CA ILE A 143 -19.78 -11.15 1.33
C ILE A 143 -19.09 -12.31 0.60
N VAL A 144 -19.47 -12.59 -0.64
CA VAL A 144 -18.81 -13.61 -1.46
C VAL A 144 -17.38 -13.20 -1.78
N ILE A 145 -17.10 -11.95 -2.14
CA ILE A 145 -15.74 -11.49 -2.44
C ILE A 145 -14.84 -11.55 -1.19
N ILE A 146 -15.33 -11.09 -0.04
CA ILE A 146 -14.57 -11.13 1.22
C ILE A 146 -14.41 -12.59 1.69
N GLY A 147 -15.46 -13.41 1.58
CA GLY A 147 -15.41 -14.84 1.92
C GLY A 147 -14.43 -15.62 1.04
N VAL A 148 -14.40 -15.33 -0.27
CA VAL A 148 -13.44 -15.91 -1.21
C VAL A 148 -12.02 -15.43 -0.90
N ALA A 149 -11.82 -14.13 -0.64
CA ALA A 149 -10.50 -13.61 -0.28
C ALA A 149 -9.96 -14.26 1.00
N ILE A 150 -10.80 -14.41 2.04
CA ILE A 150 -10.42 -15.07 3.29
C ILE A 150 -10.18 -16.57 3.07
N ALA A 151 -11.03 -17.27 2.30
CA ALA A 151 -10.85 -18.68 2.01
C ALA A 151 -9.58 -18.97 1.20
N VAL A 152 -9.23 -18.10 0.25
CA VAL A 152 -7.96 -18.18 -0.50
C VAL A 152 -6.76 -17.98 0.42
N VAL A 153 -6.83 -17.01 1.34
CA VAL A 153 -5.78 -16.77 2.33
C VAL A 153 -5.63 -17.96 3.29
N LEU A 154 -6.73 -18.56 3.73
CA LEU A 154 -6.72 -19.70 4.66
C LEU A 154 -6.31 -21.03 3.98
N SER A 155 -6.74 -21.25 2.73
CA SER A 155 -6.37 -22.46 1.97
C SER A 155 -4.93 -22.43 1.45
N GLY A 156 -4.36 -21.24 1.25
CA GLY A 156 -2.93 -21.07 0.96
C GLY A 156 -2.00 -21.29 2.16
N SER A 157 -2.54 -21.36 3.39
CA SER A 157 -1.77 -21.52 4.62
C SER A 157 -1.83 -22.94 5.22
N GLY A 158 -2.42 -23.91 4.51
CA GLY A 158 -2.74 -25.24 5.04
C GLY A 158 -2.18 -26.43 4.26
N LYS A 159 -1.07 -26.28 3.53
CA LYS A 159 -0.36 -27.41 2.91
C LYS A 159 1.12 -27.42 3.31
N GLY A 160 1.34 -27.80 4.55
CA GLY A 160 2.63 -28.19 5.10
C GLY A 160 2.40 -29.27 6.14
N SER A 161 2.86 -30.48 5.81
CA SER A 161 2.97 -31.69 6.64
C SER A 161 1.72 -32.56 6.73
N ASP A 162 1.79 -33.74 6.08
CA ASP A 162 1.87 -35.01 6.81
C ASP A 162 2.65 -36.01 5.93
N ASP A 163 3.80 -36.43 6.46
CA ASP A 163 4.50 -37.69 6.16
C ASP A 163 3.72 -38.87 6.79
#